data_AF-A0A942MK83-F1
#
_entry.id   AF-A0A942MK83-F1
#
_cell.length_a   1.000
_cell.length_b   1.000
_cell.length_c   1.000
_cell.angle_alpha   90.00
_cell.angle_beta   90.00
_cell.angle_gamma   90.00
#
_symmetry.space_group_name_H-M   'P 1'
#
loop_
_entity.id
_entity.type
_entity.pdbx_description
1 polymer ?
#
loop_
_entity_poly.entity_id
_entity_poly.type
_entity_poly.pdbx_seq_one_letter_code
_entity_poly.pdbx_strand_id
1 'polypeptide(L)' 'MIVADANVLVYLIVKGEHTIQSEIAYNKDSNWIAPFLWRSEVCNAIAGYMRKKLVTLDEAITL' A
#
# COMPACT_ATOMS: atom_id res chain seq x y z
N MET A 1 3.65 3.27 18.21
CA MET A 1 4.59 3.28 17.07
C MET A 1 4.50 1.93 16.36
N ILE A 2 4.18 1.92 15.07
CA ILE A 2 4.10 0.72 14.22
C ILE A 2 5.20 0.81 13.15
N VAL A 3 6.00 -0.25 13.01
CA VAL A 3 6.93 -0.39 11.87
C VAL A 3 6.22 -1.23 10.81
N ALA A 4 5.87 -0.61 9.69
CA ALA A 4 5.07 -1.23 8.65
C ALA A 4 5.91 -1.68 7.46
N ASP A 5 5.60 -2.86 6.96
CA ASP A 5 6.09 -3.36 5.68
C ASP A 5 5.36 -2.66 4.51
N ALA A 6 6.02 -2.56 3.36
CA ALA A 6 5.42 -1.94 2.17
C ALA A 6 4.11 -2.62 1.72
N ASN A 7 3.95 -3.93 1.93
CA ASN A 7 2.71 -4.62 1.58
C ASN A 7 1.51 -4.12 2.40
N VAL A 8 1.72 -3.77 3.68
CA VAL A 8 0.66 -3.18 4.51
C VAL A 8 0.20 -1.85 3.91
N LEU A 9 1.15 -1.03 3.43
CA LEU A 9 0.83 0.22 2.75
C LEU A 9 0.07 -0.02 1.44
N VAL A 10 0.46 -1.04 0.66
CA VAL A 10 -0.26 -1.41 -0.58
C VAL A 10 -1.73 -1.73 -0.29
N TYR A 11 -2.04 -2.46 0.79
CA TYR A 11 -3.42 -2.82 1.13
C TYR A 11 -4.27 -1.67 1.71
N LEU A 12 -3.64 -0.56 2.12
CA LEU A 12 -4.33 0.69 2.44
C LEU A 12 -4.72 1.49 1.19
N ILE A 13 -4.04 1.24 0.06
CA ILE A 13 -4.23 1.94 -1.21
C ILE A 13 -5.12 1.13 -2.15
N VAL A 14 -4.80 -0.16 -2.33
CA VAL A 14 -5.47 -1.09 -3.24
C VAL A 14 -6.23 -2.13 -2.43
N LYS A 15 -7.55 -2.19 -2.61
CA LYS A 15 -8.41 -3.13 -1.89
C LYS A 15 -8.10 -4.58 -2.26
N GLY A 16 -8.04 -5.44 -1.25
CA GLY A 16 -7.79 -6.87 -1.41
C GLY A 16 -8.05 -7.64 -0.12
N GLU A 17 -7.56 -8.88 -0.08
CA GLU A 17 -7.82 -9.83 1.02
C GLU A 17 -7.39 -9.32 2.40
N HIS A 18 -6.34 -8.48 2.46
CA HIS A 18 -5.78 -7.98 3.73
C HIS A 18 -6.10 -6.51 4.02
N THR A 19 -7.05 -5.91 3.31
CA THR A 19 -7.42 -4.50 3.52
C THR A 19 -7.96 -4.27 4.92
N ILE A 20 -8.86 -5.12 5.41
CA ILE A 20 -9.47 -4.95 6.75
C ILE A 20 -8.39 -4.98 7.85
N GLN A 21 -7.42 -5.90 7.74
CA GLN A 21 -6.33 -6.04 8.69
C GLN A 21 -5.40 -4.82 8.65
N SER A 22 -5.15 -4.28 7.45
CA SER A 22 -4.33 -3.08 7.26
C SER A 22 -5.02 -1.84 7.82
N GLU A 23 -6.33 -1.69 7.60
CA GLU A 23 -7.14 -0.61 8.21
C GLU A 23 -7.19 -0.72 9.74
N ILE A 24 -7.33 -1.93 10.29
CA ILE A 24 -7.26 -2.15 11.74
C ILE A 24 -5.88 -1.74 12.27
N ALA A 25 -4.80 -2.10 11.58
CA ALA A 25 -3.47 -1.68 11.96
C ALA A 25 -3.34 -0.14 11.92
N TYR A 26 -3.82 0.49 10.84
CA TYR A 26 -3.77 1.94 10.64
C TYR A 26 -4.45 2.70 11.78
N ASN A 27 -5.60 2.21 12.25
CA ASN A 27 -6.34 2.83 13.34
C ASN A 27 -5.76 2.59 14.74
N LYS A 28 -4.79 1.68 14.92
CA LYS A 28 -4.22 1.39 16.24
C LYS A 28 -3.23 2.43 16.72
N ASP A 29 -2.51 3.08 15.82
CA ASP A 29 -1.44 4.01 16.18
C ASP A 29 -1.18 5.00 15.04
N SER A 30 -1.02 6.28 15.36
CA SER A 30 -0.75 7.32 14.37
C SER A 30 0.74 7.44 14.00
N ASN A 31 1.64 6.88 14.79
CA ASN A 31 3.08 6.93 14.54
C ASN A 31 3.54 5.70 13.76
N TRP A 32 3.69 5.87 12.44
CA TRP A 32 4.12 4.84 11.51
C TRP A 32 5.54 5.11 10.99
N ILE A 33 6.32 4.04 10.90
CA ILE A 33 7.66 4.05 10.34
C ILE A 33 7.72 2.96 9.26
N ALA A 34 8.28 3.29 8.10
CA ALA A 34 8.48 2.33 7.02
C ALA A 34 9.97 2.30 6.59
N PRO A 35 10.50 1.16 6.12
CA PRO A 35 11.88 1.05 5.62
C PRO A 35 12.16 2.01 4.47
N PHE A 36 13.41 2.44 4.30
CA PHE A 36 13.80 3.46 3.31
C PHE A 36 13.28 3.21 1.88
N LEU A 37 13.16 1.93 1.48
CA LEU A 37 12.76 1.50 0.14
C LEU A 37 11.25 1.44 -0.08
N TRP A 38 10.42 1.71 0.94
CA TRP A 38 8.97 1.48 0.90
C TRP A 38 8.30 2.13 -0.32
N ARG A 39 8.74 3.33 -0.72
CA ARG A 39 8.19 4.04 -1.89
C ARG A 39 8.40 3.26 -3.18
N SER A 40 9.63 2.76 -3.40
CA SER A 40 9.95 1.98 -4.58
C SER A 40 9.22 0.64 -4.59
N GLU A 41 9.05 0.02 -3.41
CA GLU A 41 8.31 -1.24 -3.27
C GLU A 41 6.82 -1.06 -3.56
N VAL A 42 6.18 -0.03 -2.99
CA VAL A 42 4.77 0.32 -3.24
C VAL A 42 4.56 0.67 -4.71
N CYS A 43 5.40 1.53 -5.30
CA CYS A 43 5.32 1.86 -6.72
C CYS A 43 5.48 0.64 -7.62
N ASN A 44 6.41 -0.27 -7.30
CA ASN A 44 6.60 -1.49 -8.08
C ASN A 44 5.38 -2.43 -7.97
N ALA A 45 4.75 -2.51 -6.79
CA ALA A 45 3.52 -3.27 -6.60
C ALA A 45 2.37 -2.68 -7.43
N ILE A 46 2.15 -1.36 -7.38
CA ILE A 46 1.15 -0.65 -8.20
C ILE A 46 1.41 -0.86 -9.69
N ALA A 47 2.67 -0.75 -10.14
CA ALA A 47 3.04 -1.06 -11.51
C ALA A 47 2.74 -2.52 -11.89
N GLY A 48 2.82 -3.45 -10.93
CA GLY A 48 2.37 -4.82 -11.08
C GLY A 48 0.87 -4.94 -11.36
N TYR A 49 0.04 -4.18 -10.64
CA TYR A 49 -1.40 -4.10 -10.90
C TYR A 49 -1.70 -3.47 -12.27
N MET A 50 -0.95 -2.45 -12.66
CA MET A 50 -1.07 -1.83 -14.00
C MET A 50 -0.72 -2.81 -15.12
N ARG A 51 0.36 -3.60 -14.98
CA ARG A 51 0.73 -4.65 -15.95
C ARG A 51 -0.36 -5.71 -16.08
N LYS A 52 -1.09 -5.99 -15.00
CA LYS A 52 -2.26 -6.88 -14.99
C LYS A 52 -3.55 -6.22 -15.49
N LYS A 53 -3.51 -4.94 -15.87
CA LYS A 53 -4.67 -4.11 -16.27
C LYS A 53 -5.76 -4.02 -15.20
N LEU A 54 -5.37 -4.13 -13.93
CA LEU A 54 -6.28 -4.00 -12.78
C LEU A 54 -6.40 -2.56 -12.28
N VAL A 55 -5.41 -1.73 -12.60
CA VAL A 55 -5.34 -0.30 -12.26
C VAL A 55 -4.81 0.43 -13.50
N THR A 56 -5.46 1.52 -13.89
CA THR A 56 -5.02 2.41 -14.97
C THR A 56 -3.94 3.36 -14.48
N LEU A 57 -3.21 4.00 -15.40
CA LEU A 57 -2.23 5.03 -15.02
C LEU A 57 -2.91 6.22 -14.30
N ASP A 58 -4.07 6.64 -14.79
CA ASP A 58 -4.81 7.76 -14.20
C ASP A 58 -5.26 7.43 -12.77
N GLU A 59 -5.80 6.24 -12.54
CA GLU A 59 -6.11 5.75 -11.19
C GLU A 59 -4.85 5.72 -10.31
N ALA A 60 -3.74 5.17 -10.83
CA ALA A 60 -2.50 5.02 -10.07
C ALA A 60 -1.86 6.34 -9.61
N ILE A 61 -2.04 7.42 -10.37
CA ILE A 61 -1.52 8.76 -10.01
C ILE A 61 -2.38 9.44 -8.94
N THR A 62 -3.65 9.01 -8.78
CA THR A 62 -4.59 9.56 -7.80
C THR A 62 -4.66 8.81 -6.48
N LEU A 63 -3.99 7.65 -6.39
CA LEU A 63 -3.85 6.82 -5.20
C LEU A 63 -2.94 7.47 -4.14
#